data_AF-A0ABD5LQW7-F1
#
_entry.id   AF-A0ABD5LQW7-F1
#
_cell.length_a   1.000
_cell.length_b   1.000
_cell.length_c   1.000
_cell.angle_alpha   90.00
_cell.angle_beta   90.00
_cell.angle_gamma   90.00
#
_symmetry.space_group_name_H-M   'P 1'
#
loop_
_entity.id
_entity.type
_entity.pdbx_description
1 polymer ?
#
loop_
_entity_poly.entity_id
_entity_poly.type
_entity_poly.pdbx_seq_one_letter_code
_entity_poly.pdbx_strand_id
1 'polypeptide(L)' 'MAQSKGKTRRYGNYSGLALETQYFPDGPNHPEWGENQGILAANTPWHSQTIYKFYQ' A
#
# COMPACT_ATOMS: atom_id res chain seq x y z
N MET A 1 23.61 13.66 0.58
CA MET A 1 22.45 12.77 0.75
C MET A 1 21.20 13.65 0.78
N ALA A 2 20.23 13.44 -0.10
CA ALA A 2 19.03 14.28 -0.14
C ALA A 2 18.21 14.06 1.14
N GLN A 3 17.95 15.13 1.90
CA GLN A 3 17.10 15.09 3.09
C GLN A 3 15.82 15.89 2.81
N SER A 4 14.66 15.32 3.10
CA SER A 4 13.39 16.03 3.02
C SER A 4 13.10 16.74 4.34
N LYS A 5 12.51 17.96 4.28
CA LYS A 5 12.13 18.72 5.47
C LYS A 5 10.79 18.18 5.99
N GLY A 6 10.80 17.55 7.17
CA GLY A 6 9.60 17.17 7.90
C GLY A 6 9.12 18.27 8.85
N LYS A 7 8.01 18.01 9.56
CA LYS A 7 7.38 18.97 10.48
C LYS A 7 8.26 19.31 11.69
N THR A 8 8.95 18.31 12.25
CA THR A 8 9.76 18.45 13.47
C THR A 8 11.24 18.11 13.25
N ARG A 9 11.57 17.38 12.18
CA ARG A 9 12.94 16.98 11.83
C ARG A 9 13.14 16.88 10.32
N ARG A 10 14.38 16.76 9.88
CA ARG A 10 14.70 16.34 8.51
C ARG A 10 14.71 14.82 8.42
N TYR A 11 14.18 14.26 7.34
CA TYR A 11 14.20 12.83 7.06
C TYR A 11 15.31 12.53 6.06
N GLY A 12 16.25 11.66 6.45
CA GLY A 12 17.21 11.05 5.54
C GLY A 12 16.71 9.70 5.03
N ASN A 13 17.57 8.98 4.31
CA ASN A 13 17.28 7.62 3.86
C ASN A 13 16.83 6.74 5.04
N TYR A 14 15.82 5.89 4.82
CA TYR A 14 15.28 4.93 5.80
C TYR A 14 14.67 5.54 7.07
N SER A 15 14.26 6.82 7.05
CA SER A 15 13.67 7.50 8.22
C SER A 15 12.21 7.10 8.52
N GLY A 16 11.63 6.18 7.75
CA GLY A 16 10.26 5.72 7.87
C GLY A 16 10.02 4.43 7.11
N LEU A 17 8.85 3.85 7.33
CA LEU A 17 8.36 2.64 6.69
C LEU A 17 6.94 2.92 6.16
N ALA A 18 6.67 2.47 4.93
CA ALA A 18 5.32 2.44 4.38
C ALA A 18 4.72 1.05 4.64
N LEU A 19 3.48 1.00 5.12
CA LEU A 19 2.70 -0.22 5.28
C LEU A 19 1.52 -0.13 4.29
N GLU A 20 1.72 -0.70 3.10
CA GLU A 20 0.80 -0.60 1.97
C GLU A 20 -0.02 -1.89 1.85
N THR A 21 -1.24 -1.85 2.36
CA THR A 21 -2.20 -2.95 2.18
C THR A 21 -2.95 -2.76 0.87
N GLN A 22 -2.62 -3.57 -0.13
CA GLN A 22 -3.19 -3.47 -1.46
C GLN A 22 -3.03 -4.80 -2.23
N TYR A 23 -3.68 -4.88 -3.38
CA TYR A 23 -3.42 -5.90 -4.40
C TYR A 23 -2.02 -5.73 -5.03
N PHE A 24 -1.59 -6.70 -5.83
CA PHE A 24 -0.27 -6.62 -6.46
C PHE A 24 -0.17 -5.41 -7.40
N PRO A 25 0.94 -4.65 -7.34
CA PRO A 25 1.06 -3.37 -8.03
C PRO A 25 1.00 -3.50 -9.55
N ASP A 26 1.38 -4.67 -10.08
CA ASP A 26 1.35 -4.97 -11.52
C ASP A 26 0.15 -5.84 -11.92
N GLY A 27 -0.86 -5.94 -11.05
CA GLY A 27 -2.03 -6.78 -11.23
C GLY A 27 -2.70 -6.64 -12.61
N PRO A 28 -2.97 -5.42 -13.11
CA PRO A 28 -3.60 -5.25 -14.41
C PRO A 28 -2.86 -5.89 -15.60
N ASN A 29 -1.54 -6.10 -15.49
CA ASN A 29 -0.73 -6.73 -16.53
C ASN A 29 -0.61 -8.26 -16.37
N HIS A 30 -1.13 -8.81 -15.27
CA HIS A 30 -0.98 -10.22 -14.88
C HIS A 30 -2.35 -10.88 -14.58
N PRO A 31 -3.15 -11.17 -15.62
CA PRO A 31 -4.45 -11.81 -15.45
C PRO A 31 -4.37 -13.21 -14.82
N GLU A 32 -3.22 -13.89 -14.93
CA GLU A 32 -2.95 -15.19 -14.29
C GLU A 32 -2.94 -15.12 -12.75
N TRP A 33 -2.86 -13.93 -12.14
CA TRP A 33 -2.92 -13.76 -10.69
C TRP A 33 -4.35 -13.79 -10.13
N GLY A 34 -5.38 -13.92 -10.97
CA GLY A 34 -6.76 -14.08 -10.55
C GLY A 34 -7.24 -12.88 -9.73
N GLU A 35 -7.82 -13.11 -8.56
CA GLU A 35 -8.34 -12.04 -7.70
C GLU A 35 -7.24 -11.09 -7.18
N ASN A 36 -5.99 -11.56 -7.11
CA ASN A 36 -4.87 -10.73 -6.64
C ASN A 36 -4.46 -9.63 -7.63
N GLN A 37 -5.00 -9.66 -8.84
CA GLN A 37 -4.76 -8.67 -9.89
C GLN A 37 -5.48 -7.34 -9.65
N GLY A 38 -6.44 -7.31 -8.70
CA GLY A 38 -7.14 -6.08 -8.30
C GLY A 38 -8.15 -5.52 -9.30
N ILE A 39 -8.63 -6.33 -10.25
CA ILE A 39 -9.68 -5.97 -11.21
C ILE A 39 -10.98 -6.67 -10.83
N LEU A 40 -12.07 -5.90 -10.75
CA LEU A 40 -13.42 -6.38 -10.42
C LEU A 40 -14.36 -6.28 -11.62
N ALA A 41 -15.34 -7.17 -11.68
CA ALA A 41 -16.42 -7.07 -12.63
C ALA A 41 -17.38 -5.91 -12.28
N ALA A 42 -18.12 -5.45 -13.29
CA ALA A 42 -19.13 -4.42 -13.10
C ALA A 42 -20.16 -4.86 -12.05
N ASN A 43 -20.55 -3.92 -11.18
CA ASN A 43 -21.48 -4.13 -10.06
C ASN A 43 -21.00 -5.09 -8.96
N THR A 44 -19.74 -5.56 -8.98
CA THR A 44 -19.17 -6.30 -7.85
C THR A 44 -18.87 -5.33 -6.70
N PRO A 45 -19.45 -5.51 -5.51
CA PRO A 45 -19.12 -4.69 -4.36
C PRO A 45 -17.66 -4.91 -3.96
N TRP A 46 -16.90 -3.82 -3.81
CA TRP A 46 -15.54 -3.89 -3.29
C TRP A 46 -15.51 -3.55 -1.80
N HIS A 47 -14.74 -4.33 -1.05
CA HIS A 47 -14.47 -4.07 0.35
C HIS A 47 -13.00 -4.39 0.67
N SER A 48 -12.35 -3.55 1.47
CA SER A 48 -11.07 -3.86 2.09
C SER A 48 -11.04 -3.30 3.51
N GLN A 49 -10.29 -3.97 4.39
CA GLN A 49 -10.11 -3.53 5.76
C GLN A 49 -8.65 -3.69 6.15
N THR A 50 -8.10 -2.63 6.71
CA THR A 50 -6.74 -2.61 7.25
C THR A 50 -6.79 -2.24 8.72
N ILE A 51 -6.26 -3.12 9.57
CA ILE A 51 -6.27 -2.95 11.02
C ILE A 51 -4.83 -2.94 11.51
N TYR A 52 -4.40 -1.80 12.05
CA TYR A 52 -3.16 -1.68 12.82
C TYR A 52 -3.50 -1.63 14.30
N LYS A 53 -3.07 -2.63 15.07
CA LYS A 53 -3.27 -2.68 16.51
C LYS A 53 -1.92 -2.67 17.20
N PHE A 54 -1.69 -1.63 18.00
CA PHE A 54 -0.48 -1.46 18.79
C PHE A 54 -0.77 -1.89 20.23
N TYR A 55 0.21 -2.54 20.86
CA TYR A 55 0.17 -2.93 22.26
C TYR A 55 1.25 -2.17 23.01
N GLN A 56 1.02 -1.99 24.31
CA GLN A 56 2.02 -1.47 25.25
C GLN A 56 2.90 -2.61 25.77
#